data_AF-A0A813HBR5-F1
#
_entry.id   AF-A0A813HBR5-F1
#
_cell.length_a   1.000
_cell.length_b   1.000
_cell.length_c   1.000
_cell.angle_alpha   90.00
_cell.angle_beta   90.00
_cell.angle_gamma   90.00
#
_symmetry.space_group_name_H-M   'P 1'
#
loop_
_entity.id
_entity.type
_entity.pdbx_description
1 polymer ?
#
loop_
_entity_poly.entity_id
_entity_poly.type
_entity_poly.pdbx_seq_one_letter_code
_entity_poly.pdbx_strand_id
1 'polypeptide(L)'
;MVGYAPQMVAQPSPPPASNSLAVVEALCGKWKGVLDQKAWDALMALDSQVAVEILQGLDVKAADIRSPSAYVQRACANQKAPTSDLQPHQQAARGEGPSEFALDEKAEAALQQATPEARAFVLGDLEAKSSTIHNPSAYVMRALSNARQGKGAVGERFGASAPSAPEAPPDASGYANWISAAVALAVPAESSFSRWNFDEKCESALADATPEARAFVLGDLEAKSSTIHNPSAYVMRALSNARQGKGAAGERMGASAPSVVGVLTDAPSFKEWVLDEKAESALQQATQEARAFIIGELQSKGSTIHNHSAFVMRACSNARQGKGAAGAASGGVPAAVTGHRAASLEELAGMLDEAARRALETEVNPEAAYAILQQLESQGDKVQNPSAYVLRAVRNAQKGMGAGAGTSGQPAYRGPEDTSALMAGLDSQATMALDSVSPEVRNQILAKLSHQGGQVKNASAYVVKAVGNEKRNLGPSQSEPSAKRFRSFE
;
A
#
# COMPACT_ATOMS: atom_id res chain seq x y z
N MET A 1 47.07 -58.46 30.75
CA MET A 1 46.66 -57.67 29.57
C MET A 1 45.60 -58.46 28.82
N VAL A 2 44.33 -58.15 29.06
CA VAL A 2 43.20 -58.78 28.37
C VAL A 2 42.76 -57.77 27.30
N GLY A 3 43.03 -58.08 26.03
CA GLY A 3 42.70 -57.24 24.89
C GLY A 3 41.21 -57.33 24.58
N TYR A 4 40.50 -56.21 24.71
CA TYR A 4 39.13 -56.05 24.22
C TYR A 4 39.18 -55.71 22.72
N ALA A 5 38.70 -56.63 21.88
CA ALA A 5 38.44 -56.35 20.48
C ALA A 5 37.17 -55.49 20.34
N PRO A 6 37.18 -54.42 19.52
CA PRO A 6 36.01 -53.57 19.33
C PRO A 6 34.93 -54.32 18.57
N GLN A 7 33.77 -54.47 19.22
CA GLN A 7 32.57 -55.08 18.67
C GLN A 7 32.04 -54.17 17.55
N MET A 8 32.14 -54.62 16.29
CA MET A 8 31.54 -53.92 15.15
C MET A 8 30.03 -54.02 15.26
N VAL A 9 29.39 -52.92 15.66
CA VAL A 9 27.93 -52.77 15.64
C VAL A 9 27.50 -52.80 14.17
N ALA A 10 26.81 -53.86 13.77
CA ALA A 10 26.24 -54.00 12.43
C ALA A 10 25.30 -52.82 12.16
N GLN A 11 25.57 -52.06 11.10
CA GLN A 11 24.69 -50.99 10.66
C GLN A 11 23.30 -51.57 10.31
N PRO A 12 22.21 -50.97 10.82
CA PRO A 12 20.87 -51.40 10.47
C PRO A 12 20.64 -51.23 8.97
N SER A 13 20.24 -52.31 8.31
CA SER A 13 19.91 -52.34 6.88
C SER A 13 18.85 -51.28 6.55
N PRO A 14 19.00 -50.49 5.47
CA PRO A 14 18.01 -49.48 5.09
C PRO A 14 16.65 -50.14 4.80
N PRO A 15 15.53 -49.52 5.20
CA PRO A 15 14.20 -50.05 4.94
C PRO A 15 13.94 -50.18 3.43
N PRO A 16 13.15 -51.17 3.00
CA PRO A 16 12.91 -51.43 1.59
C PRO A 16 12.17 -50.24 0.94
N ALA A 17 12.68 -49.76 -0.20
CA ALA A 17 12.18 -48.60 -0.95
C ALA A 17 10.72 -48.73 -1.46
N SER A 18 10.11 -49.92 -1.35
CA SER A 18 8.76 -50.23 -1.83
C SER A 18 7.64 -49.49 -1.08
N ASN A 19 7.87 -48.96 0.13
CA ASN A 19 6.84 -48.21 0.86
C ASN A 19 6.66 -46.76 0.36
N SER A 20 7.63 -46.19 -0.36
CA SER A 20 7.57 -44.79 -0.81
C SER A 20 6.48 -44.55 -1.85
N LEU A 21 6.37 -45.41 -2.87
CA LEU A 21 5.42 -45.24 -3.97
C LEU A 21 3.96 -45.34 -3.53
N ALA A 22 3.65 -46.25 -2.61
CA ALA A 22 2.29 -46.39 -2.07
C ALA A 22 1.85 -45.13 -1.31
N VAL A 23 2.76 -44.48 -0.57
CA VAL A 23 2.49 -43.22 0.12
C VAL A 23 2.27 -42.08 -0.88
N VAL A 24 3.04 -42.05 -1.97
CA VAL A 24 2.87 -41.07 -3.05
C VAL A 24 1.50 -41.20 -3.69
N GLU A 25 1.09 -42.41 -4.09
CA GLU A 25 -0.20 -42.64 -4.73
C GLU A 25 -1.38 -42.29 -3.81
N ALA A 26 -1.30 -42.64 -2.52
CA ALA A 26 -2.32 -42.30 -1.55
C ALA A 26 -2.47 -40.77 -1.35
N LEU A 27 -1.34 -40.05 -1.21
CA LEU A 27 -1.36 -38.59 -1.05
C LEU A 27 -1.81 -37.88 -2.33
N CYS A 28 -1.32 -38.33 -3.49
CA CYS A 28 -1.76 -37.82 -4.78
C CYS A 28 -3.26 -38.03 -4.97
N GLY A 29 -3.79 -39.21 -4.63
CA GLY A 29 -5.22 -39.51 -4.72
C GLY A 29 -6.07 -38.59 -3.84
N LYS A 30 -5.65 -38.32 -2.60
CA LYS A 30 -6.35 -37.43 -1.65
C LYS A 30 -6.47 -36.00 -2.17
N TRP A 31 -5.42 -35.46 -2.79
CA TRP A 31 -5.37 -34.07 -3.25
C TRP A 31 -5.76 -33.88 -4.72
N LYS A 32 -5.99 -34.97 -5.45
CA LYS A 32 -6.45 -34.96 -6.84
C LYS A 32 -7.86 -34.37 -6.92
N GLY A 33 -8.01 -33.26 -7.63
CA GLY A 33 -9.27 -32.51 -7.77
C GLY A 33 -9.44 -31.36 -6.77
N VAL A 34 -8.65 -31.32 -5.69
CA VAL A 34 -8.56 -30.14 -4.81
C VAL A 34 -7.50 -29.16 -5.33
N LEU A 35 -6.38 -29.69 -5.81
CA LEU A 35 -5.33 -28.89 -6.44
C LEU A 35 -5.74 -28.49 -7.85
N ASP A 36 -5.47 -27.22 -8.21
CA ASP A 36 -5.65 -26.76 -9.58
C ASP A 36 -4.61 -27.40 -10.52
N GLN A 37 -4.92 -27.40 -11.82
CA GLN A 37 -4.06 -28.05 -12.82
C GLN A 37 -2.63 -27.50 -12.79
N LYS A 38 -2.47 -26.19 -12.57
CA LYS A 38 -1.16 -25.54 -12.56
C LYS A 38 -0.30 -25.96 -11.37
N ALA A 39 -0.90 -26.12 -10.19
CA ALA A 39 -0.25 -26.61 -8.98
C ALA A 39 0.15 -28.07 -9.16
N TRP A 40 -0.73 -28.86 -9.79
CA TRP A 40 -0.47 -30.26 -10.11
C TRP A 40 0.70 -30.43 -11.09
N ASP A 41 0.70 -29.69 -12.19
CA ASP A 41 1.78 -29.71 -13.18
C ASP A 41 3.11 -29.25 -12.57
N ALA A 42 3.08 -28.25 -11.69
CA ALA A 42 4.26 -27.78 -10.98
C ALA A 42 4.85 -28.84 -10.04
N LEU A 43 3.98 -29.62 -9.37
CA LEU A 43 4.35 -30.70 -8.48
C LEU A 43 4.93 -31.90 -9.24
N MET A 44 4.30 -32.29 -10.36
CA MET A 44 4.75 -33.40 -11.22
C MET A 44 6.07 -33.10 -11.95
N ALA A 45 6.45 -31.83 -12.06
CA ALA A 45 7.74 -31.41 -12.60
C ALA A 45 8.91 -31.51 -11.61
N LEU A 46 8.65 -31.87 -10.34
CA LEU A 46 9.68 -32.08 -9.31
C LEU A 46 10.05 -33.55 -9.18
N ASP A 47 11.14 -33.83 -8.47
CA ASP A 47 11.47 -35.19 -8.06
C ASP A 47 10.37 -35.76 -7.15
N SER A 48 10.12 -37.06 -7.29
CA SER A 48 9.06 -37.77 -6.55
C SER A 48 9.16 -37.62 -5.04
N GLN A 49 10.37 -37.57 -4.48
CA GLN A 49 10.57 -37.43 -3.04
C GLN A 49 10.21 -36.02 -2.57
N VAL A 50 10.61 -34.99 -3.32
CA VAL A 50 10.29 -33.58 -3.01
C VAL A 50 8.78 -33.34 -3.11
N ALA A 51 8.13 -33.95 -4.10
CA ALA A 51 6.67 -33.87 -4.23
C ALA A 51 5.96 -34.47 -3.01
N VAL A 52 6.43 -35.60 -2.49
CA VAL A 52 5.88 -36.23 -1.26
C VAL A 52 6.05 -35.33 -0.06
N GLU A 53 7.23 -34.74 0.14
CA GLU A 53 7.48 -33.84 1.27
C GLU A 53 6.55 -32.61 1.23
N ILE A 54 6.34 -32.05 0.04
CA ILE A 54 5.40 -30.93 -0.15
C ILE A 54 3.96 -31.36 0.18
N LEU A 55 3.52 -32.53 -0.29
CA LEU A 55 2.17 -33.04 -0.03
C LEU A 55 1.95 -33.40 1.44
N GLN A 56 2.95 -33.98 2.11
CA GLN A 56 2.90 -34.23 3.56
C GLN A 56 2.83 -32.93 4.34
N GLY A 57 3.63 -31.93 3.96
CA GLY A 57 3.59 -30.60 4.57
C GLY A 57 2.25 -29.89 4.35
N LEU A 58 1.62 -30.10 3.19
CA LEU A 58 0.25 -29.64 2.93
C LEU A 58 -0.76 -30.35 3.83
N ASP A 59 -0.62 -31.67 4.03
CA ASP A 59 -1.55 -32.46 4.83
C ASP A 59 -1.57 -32.04 6.30
N VAL A 60 -0.38 -31.80 6.87
CA VAL A 60 -0.23 -31.32 8.26
C VAL A 60 -0.86 -29.94 8.45
N LYS A 61 -0.81 -29.08 7.41
CA LYS A 61 -1.28 -27.69 7.47
C LYS A 61 -2.63 -27.48 6.81
N ALA A 62 -3.33 -28.55 6.42
CA ALA A 62 -4.53 -28.46 5.60
C ALA A 62 -5.63 -27.61 6.25
N ALA A 63 -5.75 -27.65 7.58
CA ALA A 63 -6.74 -26.87 8.34
C ALA A 63 -6.47 -25.35 8.33
N ASP A 64 -5.20 -24.94 8.25
CA ASP A 64 -4.79 -23.53 8.35
C ASP A 64 -4.63 -22.87 6.97
N ILE A 65 -4.52 -23.67 5.91
CA ILE A 65 -4.26 -23.18 4.56
C ILE A 65 -5.58 -22.86 3.85
N ARG A 66 -5.80 -21.57 3.61
CA ARG A 66 -6.97 -21.08 2.84
C ARG A 66 -7.02 -21.57 1.39
N SER A 67 -5.87 -21.85 0.78
CA SER A 67 -5.78 -22.31 -0.62
C SER A 67 -4.63 -23.32 -0.80
N PRO A 68 -4.96 -24.63 -0.87
CA PRO A 68 -3.99 -25.71 -1.08
C PRO A 68 -3.13 -25.52 -2.33
N SER A 69 -3.75 -25.13 -3.46
CA SER A 69 -3.03 -24.90 -4.73
C SER A 69 -1.96 -23.81 -4.63
N ALA A 70 -2.27 -22.69 -3.96
CA ALA A 70 -1.32 -21.59 -3.77
C ALA A 70 -0.13 -22.01 -2.88
N TYR A 71 -0.39 -22.83 -1.86
CA TYR A 71 0.67 -23.40 -1.02
C TYR A 71 1.61 -24.28 -1.85
N VAL A 72 1.05 -25.23 -2.62
CA VAL A 72 1.84 -26.16 -3.45
C VAL A 72 2.65 -25.41 -4.50
N GLN A 73 2.04 -24.46 -5.23
CA GLN A 73 2.75 -23.66 -6.24
C GLN A 73 3.93 -22.89 -5.63
N ARG A 74 3.74 -22.30 -4.44
CA ARG A 74 4.81 -21.57 -3.75
C ARG A 74 5.91 -22.50 -3.24
N ALA A 75 5.55 -23.65 -2.69
CA ALA A 75 6.52 -24.65 -2.26
C ALA A 75 7.35 -25.16 -3.45
N CYS A 76 6.71 -25.46 -4.58
CA CYS A 76 7.38 -25.86 -5.81
C CYS A 76 8.29 -24.75 -6.37
N ALA A 77 7.85 -23.49 -6.33
CA ALA A 77 8.65 -22.36 -6.76
C ALA A 77 9.91 -22.17 -5.89
N ASN A 78 9.81 -22.42 -4.58
CA ASN A 78 10.96 -22.37 -3.67
C ASN A 78 11.98 -23.48 -3.97
N GLN A 79 11.52 -24.66 -4.39
CA GLN A 79 12.41 -25.77 -4.79
C GLN A 79 13.06 -25.54 -6.17
N LYS A 80 12.35 -24.86 -7.08
CA LYS A 80 12.85 -24.49 -8.42
C LYS A 80 13.76 -23.26 -8.42
N ALA A 81 13.66 -22.42 -7.39
CA ALA A 81 14.61 -21.33 -7.25
C ALA A 81 16.00 -21.98 -7.17
N PRO A 82 16.93 -21.67 -8.11
CA PRO A 82 18.27 -22.21 -8.03
C PRO A 82 18.79 -21.79 -6.66
N THR A 83 18.96 -22.77 -5.77
CA THR A 83 19.76 -22.63 -4.57
C THR A 83 21.09 -22.14 -5.10
N SER A 84 21.31 -20.82 -5.05
CA SER A 84 22.37 -20.20 -5.82
C SER A 84 23.66 -20.94 -5.53
N ASP A 85 24.37 -21.37 -6.58
CA ASP A 85 25.63 -22.11 -6.54
C ASP A 85 26.63 -21.52 -5.53
N LEU A 86 26.43 -21.81 -4.25
CA LEU A 86 27.41 -21.64 -3.20
C LEU A 86 28.24 -22.92 -3.25
N GLN A 87 29.31 -22.77 -4.02
CA GLN A 87 30.44 -23.65 -4.16
C GLN A 87 30.74 -24.50 -2.90
N PRO A 88 30.81 -25.84 -3.02
CA PRO A 88 31.26 -26.74 -1.95
C PRO A 88 32.73 -26.56 -1.50
N HIS A 89 33.47 -25.60 -2.05
CA HIS A 89 34.94 -25.57 -1.95
C HIS A 89 35.51 -24.76 -0.78
N GLN A 90 34.69 -24.12 0.07
CA GLN A 90 35.20 -23.28 1.17
C GLN A 90 35.03 -23.86 2.59
N GLN A 91 34.50 -25.07 2.76
CA GLN A 91 34.31 -25.67 4.08
C GLN A 91 35.50 -26.47 4.64
N ALA A 92 36.64 -26.57 3.93
CA ALA A 92 37.74 -27.46 4.34
C ALA A 92 38.92 -26.79 5.06
N ALA A 93 38.93 -25.48 5.34
CA ALA A 93 40.17 -24.81 5.78
C ALA A 93 40.08 -23.78 6.92
N ARG A 94 39.06 -23.83 7.78
CA ARG A 94 39.07 -23.07 9.04
C ARG A 94 38.64 -23.92 10.21
N GLY A 95 39.63 -24.43 10.95
CA GLY A 95 39.46 -25.07 12.25
C GLY A 95 39.13 -24.06 13.34
N GLU A 96 37.98 -23.42 13.23
CA GLU A 96 37.34 -22.71 14.34
C GLU A 96 36.02 -23.44 14.62
N GLY A 97 35.72 -23.65 15.91
CA GLY A 97 34.66 -24.53 16.36
C GLY A 97 33.31 -24.24 15.69
N PRO A 98 32.44 -25.26 15.56
CA PRO A 98 31.16 -25.11 14.88
C PRO A 98 30.38 -23.98 15.55
N SER A 99 30.31 -22.82 14.88
CA SER A 99 29.29 -21.82 15.15
C SER A 99 27.96 -22.56 14.99
N GLU A 100 27.29 -22.78 16.10
CA GLU A 100 26.08 -23.62 16.21
C GLU A 100 24.95 -23.13 15.29
N PHE A 101 25.05 -21.88 14.84
CA PHE A 101 24.20 -21.29 13.83
C PHE A 101 25.07 -20.93 12.62
N ALA A 102 24.89 -21.64 11.51
CA ALA A 102 25.49 -21.28 10.23
C ALA A 102 24.85 -19.96 9.75
N LEU A 103 25.42 -18.83 10.16
CA LEU A 103 24.98 -17.49 9.78
C LEU A 103 25.70 -17.08 8.49
N ASP A 104 24.98 -16.42 7.58
CA ASP A 104 25.62 -15.79 6.43
C ASP A 104 26.52 -14.62 6.85
N GLU A 105 27.50 -14.29 6.00
CA GLU A 105 28.49 -13.23 6.24
C GLU A 105 27.83 -11.87 6.54
N LYS A 106 26.64 -11.61 5.99
CA LYS A 106 25.92 -10.35 6.21
C LYS A 106 25.30 -10.29 7.61
N ALA A 107 24.71 -11.37 8.08
CA ALA A 107 24.16 -11.49 9.42
C ALA A 107 25.27 -11.43 10.47
N GLU A 108 26.41 -12.06 10.21
CA GLU A 108 27.60 -11.95 11.07
C GLU A 108 28.13 -10.51 11.12
N ALA A 109 28.31 -9.86 9.96
CA ALA A 109 28.73 -8.46 9.91
C ALA A 109 27.74 -7.52 10.62
N ALA A 110 26.43 -7.77 10.50
CA ALA A 110 25.40 -7.01 11.20
C ALA A 110 25.45 -7.22 12.71
N LEU A 111 25.72 -8.45 13.19
CA LEU A 111 25.93 -8.74 14.61
C LEU A 111 27.19 -8.06 15.16
N GLN A 112 28.26 -7.98 14.37
CA GLN A 112 29.49 -7.27 14.76
C GLN A 112 29.27 -5.75 14.90
N GLN A 113 28.39 -5.18 14.09
CA GLN A 113 28.02 -3.75 14.16
C GLN A 113 26.96 -3.44 15.24
N ALA A 114 26.34 -4.46 15.84
CA ALA A 114 25.31 -4.26 16.86
C ALA A 114 25.91 -3.94 18.23
N THR A 115 25.14 -3.26 19.10
CA THR A 115 25.57 -3.08 20.49
C THR A 115 25.70 -4.46 21.17
N PRO A 116 26.65 -4.64 22.11
CA PRO A 116 26.88 -5.93 22.76
C PRO A 116 25.61 -6.52 23.40
N GLU A 117 24.75 -5.65 23.95
CA GLU A 117 23.50 -6.04 24.59
C GLU A 117 22.45 -6.53 23.57
N ALA A 118 22.27 -5.80 22.46
CA ALA A 118 21.35 -6.21 21.40
C ALA A 118 21.83 -7.51 20.75
N ARG A 119 23.14 -7.68 20.55
CA ARG A 119 23.74 -8.92 20.04
C ARG A 119 23.46 -10.10 20.96
N ALA A 120 23.71 -9.96 22.27
CA ALA A 120 23.46 -11.03 23.25
C ALA A 120 21.98 -11.42 23.29
N PHE A 121 21.07 -10.44 23.24
CA PHE A 121 19.64 -10.70 23.21
C PHE A 121 19.21 -11.43 21.93
N VAL A 122 19.65 -10.97 20.75
CA VAL A 122 19.29 -11.59 19.47
C VAL A 122 19.82 -13.02 19.37
N LEU A 123 21.03 -13.29 19.86
CA LEU A 123 21.59 -14.64 19.89
C LEU A 123 20.86 -15.55 20.87
N GLY A 124 20.53 -15.08 22.08
CA GLY A 124 19.74 -15.87 23.04
C GLY A 124 18.32 -16.16 22.55
N ASP A 125 17.69 -15.19 21.87
CA ASP A 125 16.37 -15.38 21.28
C ASP A 125 16.41 -16.30 20.04
N LEU A 126 17.51 -16.28 19.29
CA LEU A 126 17.76 -17.23 18.19
C LEU A 126 17.94 -18.65 18.71
N GLU A 127 18.73 -18.83 19.78
CA GLU A 127 18.96 -20.13 20.41
C GLU A 127 17.65 -20.73 20.95
N ALA A 128 16.86 -19.92 21.66
CA ALA A 128 15.55 -20.32 22.20
C ALA A 128 14.54 -20.71 21.11
N LYS A 129 14.68 -20.16 19.89
CA LYS A 129 13.77 -20.39 18.76
C LYS A 129 14.41 -21.18 17.61
N SER A 130 15.58 -21.77 17.84
CA SER A 130 16.40 -22.42 16.82
C SER A 130 15.64 -23.53 16.07
N SER A 131 14.80 -24.29 16.77
CA SER A 131 13.96 -25.35 16.18
C SER A 131 12.82 -24.83 15.29
N THR A 132 12.40 -23.58 15.48
CA THR A 132 11.25 -22.98 14.77
C THR A 132 11.71 -22.11 13.60
N ILE A 133 12.94 -21.59 13.65
CA ILE A 133 13.47 -20.65 12.66
C ILE A 133 14.15 -21.42 11.53
N HIS A 134 13.54 -21.38 10.35
CA HIS A 134 14.08 -22.06 9.16
C HIS A 134 15.31 -21.36 8.55
N ASN A 135 15.46 -20.04 8.74
CA ASN A 135 16.60 -19.27 8.26
C ASN A 135 17.14 -18.36 9.37
N PRO A 136 18.21 -18.76 10.07
CA PRO A 136 18.75 -18.02 11.21
C PRO A 136 19.33 -16.66 10.80
N SER A 137 19.95 -16.55 9.61
CA SER A 137 20.55 -15.29 9.13
C SER A 137 19.50 -14.21 8.86
N ALA A 138 18.39 -14.58 8.21
CA ALA A 138 17.27 -13.67 7.98
C ALA A 138 16.60 -13.24 9.30
N TYR A 139 16.53 -14.14 10.28
CA TYR A 139 16.03 -13.83 11.62
C TYR A 139 16.89 -12.78 12.31
N VAL A 140 18.20 -13.01 12.38
CA VAL A 140 19.18 -12.11 12.98
C VAL A 140 19.10 -10.71 12.35
N MET A 141 19.12 -10.62 11.02
CA MET A 141 19.03 -9.35 10.30
C MET A 141 17.74 -8.58 10.63
N ARG A 142 16.60 -9.29 10.70
CA ARG A 142 15.31 -8.69 11.04
C ARG A 142 15.25 -8.26 12.51
N ALA A 143 15.76 -9.08 13.42
CA ALA A 143 15.79 -8.79 14.85
C ALA A 143 16.67 -7.57 15.16
N LEU A 144 17.84 -7.48 14.54
CA LEU A 144 18.72 -6.31 14.64
C LEU A 144 18.09 -5.05 14.02
N SER A 145 17.42 -5.16 12.88
CA SER A 145 16.69 -4.04 12.28
C SER A 145 15.55 -3.55 13.19
N ASN A 146 14.86 -4.47 13.86
CA ASN A 146 13.79 -4.13 14.80
C ASN A 146 14.35 -3.45 16.05
N ALA A 147 15.48 -3.93 16.58
CA ALA A 147 16.19 -3.31 17.70
C ALA A 147 16.56 -1.85 17.39
N ARG A 148 17.12 -1.59 16.20
CA ARG A 148 17.46 -0.23 15.74
C ARG A 148 16.24 0.69 15.57
N GLN A 149 15.07 0.12 15.28
CA GLN A 149 13.82 0.88 15.11
C GLN A 149 13.00 1.00 16.39
N GLY A 150 13.48 0.46 17.53
CA GLY A 150 12.71 0.41 18.78
C GLY A 150 11.44 -0.45 18.67
N LYS A 151 11.43 -1.48 17.81
CA LYS A 151 10.28 -2.35 17.58
C LYS A 151 10.47 -3.73 18.20
N GLY A 152 9.42 -4.28 18.78
CA GLY A 152 9.38 -5.63 19.36
C GLY A 152 10.19 -5.78 20.65
N ALA A 153 10.22 -7.00 21.19
CA ALA A 153 10.82 -7.29 22.50
C ALA A 153 12.29 -6.84 22.65
N VAL A 154 13.06 -6.87 21.55
CA VAL A 154 14.44 -6.33 21.54
C VAL A 154 14.42 -4.80 21.61
N GLY A 155 13.56 -4.15 20.84
CA GLY A 155 13.47 -2.70 20.75
C GLY A 155 12.88 -2.03 22.00
N GLU A 156 11.97 -2.70 22.71
CA GLU A 156 11.42 -2.23 23.98
C GLU A 156 12.48 -2.18 25.10
N ARG A 157 13.46 -3.09 25.04
CA ARG A 157 14.50 -3.20 26.08
C ARG A 157 15.69 -2.27 25.87
N PHE A 158 15.95 -1.89 24.62
CA PHE A 158 17.12 -1.07 24.24
C PHE A 158 16.76 0.27 23.60
N GLY A 159 15.46 0.57 23.44
CA GLY A 159 14.98 1.90 23.07
C GLY A 159 15.18 2.88 24.23
N ALA A 160 15.71 4.08 23.92
CA ALA A 160 16.10 5.09 24.89
C ALA A 160 15.06 5.32 26.00
N SER A 161 15.45 5.11 27.26
CA SER A 161 14.62 5.29 28.44
C SER A 161 14.19 6.74 28.65
N ALA A 162 12.89 6.97 28.81
CA ALA A 162 12.32 8.15 29.45
C ALA A 162 12.06 7.85 30.95
N PRO A 163 12.10 8.87 31.85
CA PRO A 163 12.00 8.67 33.29
C PRO A 163 10.56 8.35 33.76
N SER A 164 10.46 7.46 34.75
CA SER A 164 9.22 6.93 35.33
C SER A 164 8.42 7.97 36.15
N ALA A 165 7.09 7.94 36.02
CA ALA A 165 6.13 8.73 36.81
C ALA A 165 5.13 7.81 37.57
N PRO A 166 4.49 8.29 38.65
CA PRO A 166 3.84 7.45 39.66
C PRO A 166 2.32 7.22 39.48
N GLU A 167 1.82 6.38 40.38
CA GLU A 167 0.54 5.68 40.58
C GLU A 167 -0.80 6.43 40.33
N ALA A 168 -1.83 5.67 39.93
CA ALA A 168 -3.14 6.14 39.42
C ALA A 168 -4.29 6.12 40.45
N PRO A 169 -5.38 6.89 40.21
CA PRO A 169 -6.74 6.49 40.67
C PRO A 169 -7.84 6.77 39.57
N PRO A 170 -9.16 6.59 39.80
CA PRO A 170 -9.91 5.49 39.20
C PRO A 170 -11.11 5.91 38.29
N ASP A 171 -11.60 4.87 37.60
CA ASP A 171 -12.92 4.59 36.97
C ASP A 171 -13.78 5.63 36.20
N ALA A 172 -14.15 5.18 34.99
CA ALA A 172 -14.75 5.93 33.89
C ALA A 172 -16.28 5.76 33.79
N SER A 173 -17.05 6.69 34.34
CA SER A 173 -18.50 6.75 34.12
C SER A 173 -19.09 8.14 33.84
N GLY A 174 -18.27 9.18 33.59
CA GLY A 174 -18.73 10.58 33.48
C GLY A 174 -18.54 11.33 32.15
N TYR A 175 -18.15 10.67 31.05
CA TYR A 175 -17.58 11.36 29.88
C TYR A 175 -18.55 12.26 29.07
N ALA A 176 -19.87 12.03 29.14
CA ALA A 176 -20.82 12.79 28.33
C ALA A 176 -21.20 14.17 28.91
N ASN A 177 -21.17 14.34 30.25
CA ASN A 177 -21.52 15.60 30.90
C ASN A 177 -20.32 16.54 31.10
N TRP A 178 -19.09 16.02 31.03
CA TRP A 178 -17.88 16.82 31.20
C TRP A 178 -17.63 17.79 30.04
N ILE A 179 -17.93 17.39 28.79
CA ILE A 179 -17.62 18.20 27.60
C ILE A 179 -18.50 19.47 27.54
N SER A 180 -19.77 19.39 27.92
CA SER A 180 -20.66 20.57 27.95
C SER A 180 -20.31 21.54 29.09
N ALA A 181 -19.77 21.05 30.20
CA ALA A 181 -19.30 21.89 31.30
C ALA A 181 -17.91 22.51 31.01
N ALA A 182 -17.00 21.78 30.36
CA ALA A 182 -15.67 22.25 29.99
C ALA A 182 -15.68 23.34 28.91
N VAL A 183 -16.70 23.37 28.05
CA VAL A 183 -16.91 24.47 27.08
C VAL A 183 -17.47 25.73 27.75
N ALA A 184 -18.24 25.59 28.83
CA ALA A 184 -18.85 26.72 29.55
C ALA A 184 -17.94 27.32 30.64
N LEU A 185 -16.99 26.56 31.17
CA LEU A 185 -15.95 27.00 32.09
C LEU A 185 -14.61 26.86 31.37
N ALA A 186 -14.24 27.85 30.55
CA ALA A 186 -12.91 27.98 29.99
C ALA A 186 -11.89 28.27 31.11
N VAL A 187 -11.59 27.25 31.90
CA VAL A 187 -10.37 27.17 32.70
C VAL A 187 -9.22 27.25 31.69
N PRO A 188 -8.21 28.11 31.91
CA PRO A 188 -7.14 28.30 30.93
C PRO A 188 -6.46 26.95 30.67
N ALA A 189 -6.56 26.48 29.42
CA ALA A 189 -6.04 25.20 28.96
C ALA A 189 -4.51 25.08 29.13
N GLU A 190 -3.82 26.16 29.49
CA GLU A 190 -2.36 26.23 29.63
C GLU A 190 -1.79 25.17 30.59
N SER A 191 -2.50 24.81 31.67
CA SER A 191 -1.98 23.83 32.64
C SER A 191 -2.00 22.37 32.16
N SER A 192 -2.72 22.06 31.08
CA SER A 192 -2.86 20.66 30.58
C SER A 192 -1.86 20.31 29.47
N PHE A 193 -1.20 21.30 28.86
CA PHE A 193 -0.25 21.06 27.77
C PHE A 193 1.06 20.41 28.26
N SER A 194 1.50 20.73 29.48
CA SER A 194 2.74 20.21 30.05
C SER A 194 2.74 18.70 30.28
N ARG A 195 1.58 18.04 30.29
CA ARG A 195 1.49 16.58 30.47
C ARG A 195 1.99 15.80 29.25
N TRP A 196 1.86 16.36 28.05
CA TRP A 196 2.06 15.62 26.79
C TRP A 196 3.39 15.92 26.10
N ASN A 197 4.17 16.90 26.59
CA ASN A 197 5.44 17.33 26.00
C ASN A 197 5.35 17.48 24.47
N PHE A 198 4.43 18.34 24.00
CA PHE A 198 4.26 18.56 22.57
C PHE A 198 5.51 19.19 21.95
N ASP A 199 5.89 18.77 20.74
CA ASP A 199 6.89 19.48 19.96
C ASP A 199 6.39 20.88 19.51
N GLU A 200 7.34 21.79 19.24
CA GLU A 200 7.08 23.19 18.85
C GLU A 200 6.13 23.30 17.64
N LYS A 201 6.19 22.33 16.71
CA LYS A 201 5.33 22.30 15.52
C LYS A 201 3.88 21.98 15.89
N CYS A 202 3.67 21.04 16.79
CA CYS A 202 2.36 20.67 17.31
C CYS A 202 1.74 21.82 18.11
N GLU A 203 2.54 22.52 18.92
CA GLU A 203 2.09 23.70 19.66
C GLU A 203 1.65 24.82 18.73
N SER A 204 2.47 25.14 17.71
CA SER A 204 2.11 26.12 16.68
C SER A 204 0.83 25.72 15.92
N ALA A 205 0.69 24.44 15.56
CA ALA A 205 -0.51 23.95 14.86
C ALA A 205 -1.78 23.99 15.74
N LEU A 206 -1.64 23.76 17.05
CA LEU A 206 -2.73 23.89 18.02
C LEU A 206 -3.12 25.35 18.26
N ALA A 207 -2.16 26.28 18.20
CA ALA A 207 -2.42 27.72 18.29
C ALA A 207 -3.20 28.23 17.06
N ASP A 208 -2.88 27.72 15.87
CA ASP A 208 -3.55 28.05 14.60
C ASP A 208 -4.91 27.35 14.41
N ALA A 209 -5.26 26.39 15.26
CA ALA A 209 -6.51 25.63 15.15
C ALA A 209 -7.69 26.40 15.76
N THR A 210 -8.87 26.26 15.16
CA THR A 210 -10.11 26.77 15.76
C THR A 210 -10.31 26.16 17.16
N PRO A 211 -10.84 26.92 18.14
CA PRO A 211 -11.02 26.42 19.51
C PRO A 211 -11.78 25.10 19.60
N GLU A 212 -12.77 24.90 18.73
CA GLU A 212 -13.59 23.69 18.63
C GLU A 212 -12.76 22.47 18.19
N ALA A 213 -12.01 22.60 17.08
CA ALA A 213 -11.10 21.57 16.60
C ALA A 213 -10.05 21.19 17.66
N ARG A 214 -9.50 22.20 18.34
CA ARG A 214 -8.52 21.99 19.41
C ARG A 214 -9.11 21.22 20.58
N ALA A 215 -10.28 21.62 21.07
CA ALA A 215 -10.96 20.94 22.18
C ALA A 215 -11.30 19.48 21.83
N PHE A 216 -11.80 19.24 20.61
CA PHE A 216 -12.11 17.89 20.14
C PHE A 216 -10.85 17.01 20.05
N VAL A 217 -9.78 17.50 19.44
CA VAL A 217 -8.55 16.73 19.25
C VAL A 217 -7.86 16.43 20.58
N LEU A 218 -7.85 17.38 21.52
CA LEU A 218 -7.28 17.16 22.85
C LEU A 218 -8.13 16.19 23.69
N GLY A 219 -9.46 16.27 23.63
CA GLY A 219 -10.33 15.31 24.31
C GLY A 219 -10.19 13.88 23.76
N ASP A 220 -10.05 13.75 22.44
CA ASP A 220 -9.83 12.45 21.79
C ASP A 220 -8.42 11.88 22.08
N LEU A 221 -7.41 12.76 22.19
CA LEU A 221 -6.07 12.39 22.65
C LEU A 221 -6.10 11.87 24.08
N GLU A 222 -6.80 12.55 24.98
CA GLU A 222 -6.90 12.15 26.39
C GLU A 222 -7.58 10.79 26.53
N ALA A 223 -8.70 10.58 25.83
CA ALA A 223 -9.42 9.31 25.81
C ALA A 223 -8.58 8.14 25.28
N LYS A 224 -7.64 8.40 24.36
CA LYS A 224 -6.78 7.39 23.72
C LYS A 224 -5.35 7.40 24.23
N SER A 225 -5.06 8.15 25.29
CA SER A 225 -3.70 8.41 25.74
C SER A 225 -2.88 7.16 26.05
N SER A 226 -3.50 6.09 26.56
CA SER A 226 -2.85 4.81 26.83
C SER A 226 -2.45 4.05 25.57
N THR A 227 -3.05 4.36 24.42
CA THR A 227 -2.81 3.69 23.14
C THR A 227 -1.91 4.49 22.20
N ILE A 228 -1.77 5.80 22.44
CA ILE A 228 -1.06 6.71 21.55
C ILE A 228 0.39 6.83 22.03
N HIS A 229 1.32 6.28 21.24
CA HIS A 229 2.75 6.32 21.54
C HIS A 229 3.40 7.69 21.30
N ASN A 230 2.86 8.48 20.36
CA ASN A 230 3.37 9.82 20.05
C ASN A 230 2.21 10.84 19.98
N PRO A 231 2.01 11.63 21.05
CA PRO A 231 0.88 12.56 21.13
C PRO A 231 0.99 13.71 20.11
N SER A 232 2.19 14.26 19.84
CA SER A 232 2.38 15.31 18.83
C SER A 232 1.99 14.88 17.41
N ALA A 233 2.44 13.68 16.99
CA ALA A 233 2.10 13.15 15.69
C ALA A 233 0.59 12.87 15.55
N TYR A 234 -0.04 12.43 16.64
CA TYR A 234 -1.49 12.22 16.69
C TYR A 234 -2.25 13.52 16.49
N VAL A 235 -1.94 14.54 17.27
CA VAL A 235 -2.59 15.86 17.22
C VAL A 235 -2.42 16.50 15.85
N MET A 236 -1.20 16.51 15.31
CA MET A 236 -0.91 17.06 13.97
C MET A 236 -1.76 16.37 12.89
N ARG A 237 -1.90 15.04 12.95
CA ARG A 237 -2.73 14.28 12.00
C ARG A 237 -4.21 14.56 12.20
N ALA A 238 -4.68 14.63 13.44
CA ALA A 238 -6.07 14.89 13.77
C ALA A 238 -6.50 16.30 13.37
N LEU A 239 -5.66 17.31 13.61
CA LEU A 239 -5.86 18.69 13.13
C LEU A 239 -5.83 18.78 11.60
N SER A 240 -4.94 18.04 10.93
CA SER A 240 -4.92 17.98 9.47
C SER A 240 -6.21 17.36 8.90
N ASN A 241 -6.70 16.29 9.52
CA ASN A 241 -7.96 15.65 9.16
C ASN A 241 -9.16 16.59 9.37
N ALA A 242 -9.20 17.29 10.51
CA ALA A 242 -10.19 18.32 10.80
C ALA A 242 -10.23 19.41 9.72
N ARG A 243 -9.07 19.95 9.32
CA ARG A 243 -8.96 20.95 8.24
C ARG A 243 -9.40 20.42 6.87
N GLN A 244 -9.25 19.12 6.63
CA GLN A 244 -9.67 18.46 5.40
C GLN A 244 -11.14 17.99 5.43
N GLY A 245 -11.88 18.21 6.52
CA GLY A 245 -13.23 17.67 6.69
C GLY A 245 -13.27 16.14 6.75
N LYS A 246 -12.17 15.47 7.15
CA LYS A 246 -12.07 14.01 7.22
C LYS A 246 -12.17 13.50 8.66
N GLY A 247 -12.87 12.38 8.85
CA GLY A 247 -13.01 11.68 10.12
C GLY A 247 -13.95 12.40 11.11
N ALA A 248 -14.08 11.85 12.32
CA ALA A 248 -15.08 12.30 13.30
C ALA A 248 -15.00 13.80 13.66
N ALA A 249 -13.80 14.38 13.67
CA ALA A 249 -13.61 15.82 13.86
C ALA A 249 -14.13 16.62 12.65
N GLY A 250 -13.77 16.19 11.43
CA GLY A 250 -14.17 16.84 10.19
C GLY A 250 -15.65 16.71 9.88
N GLU A 251 -16.27 15.58 10.20
CA GLU A 251 -17.72 15.34 10.02
C GLU A 251 -18.55 16.21 10.96
N ARG A 252 -18.10 16.41 12.21
CA ARG A 252 -18.80 17.29 13.17
C ARG A 252 -18.62 18.77 12.86
N MET A 253 -17.47 19.17 12.31
CA MET A 253 -17.19 20.58 11.98
C MET A 253 -17.63 20.96 10.55
N GLY A 254 -17.79 19.99 9.65
CA GLY A 254 -18.17 20.21 8.25
C GLY A 254 -19.67 20.47 8.01
N ALA A 255 -20.51 20.47 9.06
CA ALA A 255 -21.96 20.60 8.93
C ALA A 255 -22.49 22.05 8.91
N SER A 256 -21.61 23.06 8.94
CA SER A 256 -22.00 24.46 8.79
C SER A 256 -21.25 25.11 7.63
N ALA A 257 -21.71 24.84 6.41
CA ALA A 257 -21.33 25.66 5.26
C ALA A 257 -22.04 27.04 5.40
N PRO A 258 -21.35 28.18 5.25
CA PRO A 258 -22.03 29.46 5.17
C PRO A 258 -22.92 29.47 3.93
N SER A 259 -24.23 29.59 4.15
CA SER A 259 -25.21 29.78 3.10
C SER A 259 -25.00 31.17 2.49
N VAL A 260 -24.21 31.25 1.43
CA VAL A 260 -24.04 32.47 0.63
C VAL A 260 -25.08 32.44 -0.49
N VAL A 261 -26.32 32.77 -0.14
CA VAL A 261 -27.32 33.24 -1.12
C VAL A 261 -27.18 34.75 -1.20
N GLY A 262 -26.13 35.19 -1.89
CA GLY A 262 -25.90 36.58 -2.25
C GLY A 262 -25.96 36.72 -3.77
N VAL A 263 -26.90 37.50 -4.26
CA VAL A 263 -27.10 37.83 -5.68
C VAL A 263 -25.80 38.42 -6.25
N LEU A 264 -25.09 37.64 -7.06
CA LEU A 264 -23.87 38.03 -7.78
C LEU A 264 -24.22 38.88 -9.01
N THR A 265 -24.33 40.20 -8.85
CA THR A 265 -24.32 41.14 -9.99
C THR A 265 -23.03 41.91 -10.15
N ASP A 266 -22.10 41.84 -9.19
CA ASP A 266 -20.75 42.40 -9.33
C ASP A 266 -19.72 41.28 -9.21
N ALA A 267 -19.29 40.74 -10.36
CA ALA A 267 -18.19 39.79 -10.39
C ALA A 267 -16.92 40.48 -9.88
N PRO A 268 -16.27 40.00 -8.81
CA PRO A 268 -15.01 40.57 -8.34
C PRO A 268 -14.00 40.54 -9.49
N SER A 269 -13.34 41.68 -9.75
CA SER A 269 -12.45 41.80 -10.89
C SER A 269 -11.30 40.80 -10.76
N PHE A 270 -11.07 40.00 -11.81
CA PHE A 270 -10.03 38.95 -11.90
C PHE A 270 -8.59 39.45 -11.71
N LYS A 271 -8.37 40.75 -11.51
CA LYS A 271 -7.05 41.40 -11.48
C LYS A 271 -6.13 40.94 -10.36
N GLU A 272 -6.63 40.27 -9.32
CA GLU A 272 -5.80 39.84 -8.20
C GLU A 272 -5.03 38.54 -8.48
N TRP A 273 -5.46 37.73 -9.45
CA TRP A 273 -4.75 36.52 -9.85
C TRP A 273 -4.19 36.68 -11.26
N VAL A 274 -2.87 36.61 -11.38
CA VAL A 274 -2.19 36.57 -12.68
C VAL A 274 -2.42 35.19 -13.30
N LEU A 275 -3.55 35.02 -13.98
CA LEU A 275 -3.84 33.82 -14.78
C LEU A 275 -3.14 33.95 -16.13
N ASP A 276 -2.60 32.85 -16.64
CA ASP A 276 -2.10 32.81 -18.00
C ASP A 276 -3.26 32.78 -19.02
N GLU A 277 -2.99 33.22 -20.24
CA GLU A 277 -3.99 33.30 -21.32
C GLU A 277 -4.69 31.96 -21.59
N LYS A 278 -3.99 30.84 -21.36
CA LYS A 278 -4.56 29.49 -21.56
C LYS A 278 -5.56 29.14 -20.45
N ALA A 279 -5.24 29.47 -19.21
CA ALA A 279 -6.11 29.27 -18.05
C ALA A 279 -7.37 30.15 -18.16
N GLU A 280 -7.22 31.41 -18.56
CA GLU A 280 -8.36 32.30 -18.84
C GLU A 280 -9.23 31.74 -19.96
N SER A 281 -8.63 31.32 -21.08
CA SER A 281 -9.35 30.71 -22.20
C SER A 281 -10.08 29.42 -21.78
N ALA A 282 -9.43 28.57 -20.98
CA ALA A 282 -10.03 27.33 -20.49
C ALA A 282 -11.21 27.60 -19.53
N LEU A 283 -11.11 28.64 -18.71
CA LEU A 283 -12.15 29.09 -17.79
C LEU A 283 -13.33 29.73 -18.54
N GLN A 284 -13.07 30.47 -19.62
CA GLN A 284 -14.11 31.01 -20.51
C GLN A 284 -14.88 29.92 -21.26
N GLN A 285 -14.20 28.82 -21.62
CA GLN A 285 -14.81 27.66 -22.27
C GLN A 285 -15.55 26.72 -21.30
N ALA A 286 -15.39 26.88 -19.98
CA ALA A 286 -16.12 26.09 -18.99
C ALA A 286 -17.57 26.57 -18.87
N THR A 287 -18.48 25.68 -18.45
CA THR A 287 -19.88 26.07 -18.18
C THR A 287 -19.92 27.14 -17.08
N GLN A 288 -20.96 27.98 -17.08
CA GLN A 288 -21.07 29.08 -16.12
C GLN A 288 -21.03 28.59 -14.66
N GLU A 289 -21.66 27.45 -14.38
CA GLU A 289 -21.68 26.79 -13.07
C GLU A 289 -20.29 26.27 -12.68
N ALA A 290 -19.61 25.57 -13.59
CA ALA A 290 -18.24 25.09 -13.37
C ALA A 290 -17.29 26.27 -13.10
N ARG A 291 -17.40 27.32 -13.89
CA ARG A 291 -16.60 28.54 -13.74
C ARG A 291 -16.82 29.20 -12.38
N ALA A 292 -18.08 29.37 -11.95
CA ALA A 292 -18.39 29.95 -10.65
C ALA A 292 -17.81 29.10 -9.50
N PHE A 293 -17.92 27.78 -9.60
CA PHE A 293 -17.34 26.86 -8.63
C PHE A 293 -15.81 26.96 -8.58
N ILE A 294 -15.14 26.93 -9.73
CA ILE A 294 -13.68 27.01 -9.83
C ILE A 294 -13.17 28.32 -9.25
N ILE A 295 -13.85 29.44 -9.54
CA ILE A 295 -13.51 30.75 -8.99
C ILE A 295 -13.71 30.76 -7.47
N GLY A 296 -14.82 30.23 -6.96
CA GLY A 296 -15.07 30.15 -5.51
C GLY A 296 -14.01 29.29 -4.79
N GLU A 297 -13.60 28.17 -5.38
CA GLU A 297 -12.54 27.33 -4.83
C GLU A 297 -11.18 28.05 -4.87
N LEU A 298 -10.90 28.79 -5.94
CA LEU A 298 -9.69 29.59 -6.07
C LEU A 298 -9.65 30.75 -5.06
N GLN A 299 -10.79 31.38 -4.74
CA GLN A 299 -10.90 32.40 -3.68
C GLN A 299 -10.63 31.78 -2.30
N SER A 300 -11.27 30.65 -2.00
CA SER A 300 -11.11 29.97 -0.71
C SER A 300 -9.68 29.48 -0.49
N LYS A 301 -9.01 28.99 -1.54
CA LYS A 301 -7.68 28.39 -1.47
C LYS A 301 -6.56 29.31 -1.96
N GLY A 302 -6.86 30.56 -2.32
CA GLY A 302 -5.98 31.42 -3.10
C GLY A 302 -4.57 31.61 -2.51
N SER A 303 -4.46 31.65 -1.17
CA SER A 303 -3.17 31.77 -0.46
C SER A 303 -2.37 30.46 -0.38
N THR A 304 -3.02 29.31 -0.56
CA THR A 304 -2.39 27.98 -0.50
C THR A 304 -1.93 27.48 -1.87
N ILE A 305 -2.47 28.04 -2.95
CA ILE A 305 -2.17 27.62 -4.32
C ILE A 305 -0.95 28.39 -4.82
N HIS A 306 0.14 27.66 -5.10
CA HIS A 306 1.38 28.26 -5.59
C HIS A 306 1.28 28.73 -7.07
N ASN A 307 0.43 28.08 -7.87
CA ASN A 307 0.23 28.41 -9.29
C ASN A 307 -1.27 28.36 -9.63
N HIS A 308 -1.90 29.54 -9.69
CA HIS A 308 -3.33 29.70 -9.96
C HIS A 308 -3.72 29.22 -11.36
N SER A 309 -2.91 29.50 -12.39
CA SER A 309 -3.18 29.07 -13.77
C SER A 309 -3.24 27.55 -13.92
N ALA A 310 -2.27 26.84 -13.32
CA ALA A 310 -2.24 25.37 -13.34
C ALA A 310 -3.44 24.77 -12.59
N PHE A 311 -3.85 25.39 -11.49
CA PHE A 311 -5.04 24.99 -10.76
C PHE A 311 -6.30 25.15 -11.61
N VAL A 312 -6.52 26.33 -12.20
CA VAL A 312 -7.67 26.61 -13.06
C VAL A 312 -7.72 25.65 -14.25
N MET A 313 -6.61 25.45 -14.95
CA MET A 313 -6.53 24.50 -16.07
C MET A 313 -6.92 23.08 -15.67
N ARG A 314 -6.43 22.61 -14.52
CA ARG A 314 -6.77 21.29 -13.98
C ARG A 314 -8.24 21.21 -13.57
N ALA A 315 -8.77 22.23 -12.92
CA ALA A 315 -10.15 22.28 -12.47
C ALA A 315 -11.14 22.33 -13.66
N CYS A 316 -10.83 23.12 -14.69
CA CYS A 316 -11.58 23.14 -15.96
C CYS A 316 -11.53 21.79 -16.68
N SER A 317 -10.36 21.13 -16.72
CA SER A 317 -10.22 19.79 -17.30
C SER A 317 -11.03 18.73 -16.53
N ASN A 318 -11.00 18.80 -15.20
CA ASN A 318 -11.80 17.94 -14.33
C ASN A 318 -13.30 18.18 -14.55
N ALA A 319 -13.74 19.44 -14.63
CA ALA A 319 -15.12 19.79 -14.93
C ALA A 319 -15.58 19.17 -16.26
N ARG A 320 -14.79 19.32 -17.34
CA ARG A 320 -15.10 18.71 -18.65
C ARG A 320 -15.17 17.18 -18.60
N GLN A 321 -14.39 16.55 -17.72
CA GLN A 321 -14.39 15.09 -17.54
C GLN A 321 -15.46 14.61 -16.55
N GLY A 322 -16.29 15.51 -15.99
CA GLY A 322 -17.25 15.16 -14.94
C GLY A 322 -16.59 14.68 -13.65
N LYS A 323 -15.33 15.06 -13.38
CA LYS A 323 -14.56 14.63 -12.21
C LYS A 323 -14.50 15.72 -11.15
N GLY A 324 -14.58 15.31 -9.88
CA GLY A 324 -14.43 16.21 -8.73
C GLY A 324 -15.61 17.18 -8.55
N ALA A 325 -15.48 18.09 -7.60
CA ALA A 325 -16.58 18.98 -7.20
C ALA A 325 -17.01 19.95 -8.33
N ALA A 326 -16.05 20.46 -9.12
CA ALA A 326 -16.35 21.23 -10.33
C ALA A 326 -17.04 20.38 -11.41
N GLY A 327 -16.71 19.09 -11.50
CA GLY A 327 -17.38 18.12 -12.38
C GLY A 327 -18.82 17.87 -11.96
N ALA A 328 -19.08 17.72 -10.66
CA ALA A 328 -20.42 17.59 -10.11
C ALA A 328 -21.26 18.85 -10.35
N ALA A 329 -20.68 20.04 -10.16
CA ALA A 329 -21.34 21.32 -10.45
C ALA A 329 -21.60 21.52 -11.95
N SER A 330 -20.72 21.03 -12.83
CA SER A 330 -20.93 21.04 -14.29
C SER A 330 -21.86 19.94 -14.78
N GLY A 331 -22.19 18.98 -13.92
CA GLY A 331 -23.02 17.80 -14.18
C GLY A 331 -24.51 18.13 -14.26
N GLY A 332 -24.88 19.40 -14.45
CA GLY A 332 -26.19 19.78 -14.96
C GLY A 332 -26.48 19.01 -16.23
N VAL A 333 -27.38 18.04 -16.11
CA VAL A 333 -27.85 17.17 -17.19
C VAL A 333 -28.17 18.06 -18.40
N PRO A 334 -27.58 17.84 -19.59
CA PRO A 334 -27.96 18.60 -20.77
C PRO A 334 -29.44 18.35 -21.04
N ALA A 335 -30.26 19.38 -20.85
CA ALA A 335 -31.72 19.35 -20.91
C ALA A 335 -32.32 19.06 -22.31
N ALA A 336 -31.52 18.53 -23.25
CA ALA A 336 -31.94 18.25 -24.62
C ALA A 336 -31.63 16.81 -25.10
N VAL A 337 -31.11 15.91 -24.25
CA VAL A 337 -30.90 14.49 -24.60
C VAL A 337 -31.39 13.55 -23.49
N THR A 338 -32.58 13.83 -22.92
CA THR A 338 -33.20 13.03 -21.85
C THR A 338 -34.25 12.04 -22.33
N GLY A 339 -34.50 11.92 -23.64
CA GLY A 339 -35.53 11.04 -24.18
C GLY A 339 -35.16 9.55 -24.29
N HIS A 340 -33.86 9.19 -24.31
CA HIS A 340 -33.43 7.81 -24.61
C HIS A 340 -32.46 7.19 -23.59
N ARG A 341 -32.12 7.88 -22.50
CA ARG A 341 -31.02 7.46 -21.60
C ARG A 341 -31.44 6.90 -20.24
N ALA A 342 -32.69 7.09 -19.83
CA ALA A 342 -33.21 6.43 -18.62
C ALA A 342 -33.50 4.94 -18.88
N ALA A 343 -33.88 4.59 -20.12
CA ALA A 343 -34.17 3.22 -20.51
C ALA A 343 -32.93 2.30 -20.43
N SER A 344 -31.72 2.83 -20.69
CA SER A 344 -30.49 2.01 -20.71
C SER A 344 -30.00 1.59 -19.32
N LEU A 345 -30.34 2.33 -18.25
CA LEU A 345 -29.96 1.94 -16.88
C LEU A 345 -30.82 0.81 -16.32
N GLU A 346 -32.13 0.82 -16.60
CA GLU A 346 -33.02 -0.30 -16.23
C GLU A 346 -32.69 -1.56 -17.04
N GLU A 347 -32.32 -1.40 -18.31
CA GLU A 347 -31.88 -2.53 -19.16
C GLU A 347 -30.55 -3.12 -18.67
N LEU A 348 -29.57 -2.28 -18.33
CA LEU A 348 -28.32 -2.72 -17.70
C LEU A 348 -28.57 -3.39 -16.34
N ALA A 349 -29.49 -2.88 -15.53
CA ALA A 349 -29.88 -3.50 -14.27
C ALA A 349 -30.52 -4.89 -14.46
N GLY A 350 -31.22 -5.10 -15.58
CA GLY A 350 -31.74 -6.42 -15.98
C GLY A 350 -30.67 -7.42 -16.38
N MET A 351 -29.49 -6.96 -16.80
CA MET A 351 -28.34 -7.82 -17.13
C MET A 351 -27.46 -8.18 -15.92
N LEU A 352 -27.65 -7.52 -14.77
CA LEU A 352 -26.89 -7.78 -13.56
C LEU A 352 -27.50 -8.93 -12.76
N ASP A 353 -26.63 -9.77 -12.19
CA ASP A 353 -27.05 -10.82 -11.27
C ASP A 353 -27.51 -10.23 -9.92
N GLU A 354 -28.26 -11.02 -9.16
CA GLU A 354 -28.83 -10.61 -7.88
C GLU A 354 -27.75 -10.17 -6.87
N ALA A 355 -26.56 -10.78 -6.94
CA ALA A 355 -25.44 -10.43 -6.07
C ALA A 355 -24.88 -9.03 -6.38
N ALA A 356 -24.68 -8.71 -7.67
CA ALA A 356 -24.21 -7.41 -8.13
C ALA A 356 -25.21 -6.29 -7.83
N ARG A 357 -26.52 -6.55 -8.01
CA ARG A 357 -27.56 -5.58 -7.64
C ARG A 357 -27.59 -5.32 -6.13
N ARG A 358 -27.60 -6.39 -5.33
CA ARG A 358 -27.59 -6.27 -3.86
C ARG A 358 -26.35 -5.53 -3.36
N ALA A 359 -25.19 -5.77 -3.98
CA ALA A 359 -23.98 -5.03 -3.65
C ALA A 359 -24.08 -3.54 -4.02
N LEU A 360 -24.62 -3.18 -5.18
CA LEU A 360 -24.84 -1.77 -5.52
C LEU A 360 -25.79 -1.06 -4.55
N GLU A 361 -26.85 -1.74 -4.10
CA GLU A 361 -27.86 -1.16 -3.20
C GLU A 361 -27.40 -1.05 -1.74
N THR A 362 -26.68 -2.07 -1.24
CA THR A 362 -26.38 -2.18 0.21
C THR A 362 -24.96 -1.79 0.58
N GLU A 363 -24.01 -1.93 -0.34
CA GLU A 363 -22.59 -1.84 -0.01
C GLU A 363 -21.94 -0.51 -0.42
N VAL A 364 -22.61 0.32 -1.22
CA VAL A 364 -22.06 1.57 -1.75
C VAL A 364 -23.08 2.70 -1.65
N ASN A 365 -22.58 3.94 -1.54
CA ASN A 365 -23.43 5.13 -1.63
C ASN A 365 -24.14 5.19 -3.01
N PRO A 366 -25.42 5.57 -3.07
CA PRO A 366 -26.18 5.77 -4.32
C PRO A 366 -25.43 6.53 -5.42
N GLU A 367 -24.67 7.57 -5.09
CA GLU A 367 -23.89 8.33 -6.08
C GLU A 367 -22.78 7.49 -6.72
N ALA A 368 -22.10 6.68 -5.92
CA ALA A 368 -21.03 5.80 -6.40
C ALA A 368 -21.61 4.62 -7.18
N ALA A 369 -22.77 4.10 -6.78
CA ALA A 369 -23.50 3.10 -7.56
C ALA A 369 -23.85 3.64 -8.96
N TYR A 370 -24.34 4.87 -9.05
CA TYR A 370 -24.62 5.52 -10.33
C TYR A 370 -23.37 5.69 -11.19
N ALA A 371 -22.26 6.13 -10.59
CA ALA A 371 -20.98 6.26 -11.30
C ALA A 371 -20.47 4.91 -11.84
N ILE A 372 -20.62 3.82 -11.07
CA ILE A 372 -20.24 2.47 -11.51
C ILE A 372 -21.07 2.04 -12.72
N LEU A 373 -22.39 2.24 -12.67
CA LEU A 373 -23.30 1.89 -13.76
C LEU A 373 -23.03 2.73 -15.02
N GLN A 374 -22.78 4.03 -14.86
CA GLN A 374 -22.39 4.91 -15.96
C GLN A 374 -21.06 4.48 -16.59
N GLN A 375 -20.11 4.01 -15.77
CA GLN A 375 -18.85 3.50 -16.27
C GLN A 375 -19.04 2.18 -17.03
N LEU A 376 -19.89 1.29 -16.53
CA LEU A 376 -20.26 0.06 -17.23
C LEU A 376 -20.91 0.36 -18.59
N GLU A 377 -21.86 1.30 -18.65
CA GLU A 377 -22.48 1.79 -19.89
C GLU A 377 -21.41 2.32 -20.87
N SER A 378 -20.45 3.10 -20.37
CA SER A 378 -19.37 3.66 -21.20
C SER A 378 -18.41 2.60 -21.76
N GLN A 379 -18.27 1.46 -21.06
CA GLN A 379 -17.47 0.35 -21.54
C GLN A 379 -18.24 -0.53 -22.53
N GLY A 380 -19.58 -0.54 -22.47
CA GLY A 380 -20.47 -1.23 -23.40
C GLY A 380 -20.05 -2.69 -23.62
N ASP A 381 -19.93 -3.08 -24.89
CA ASP A 381 -19.58 -4.44 -25.34
C ASP A 381 -18.18 -4.93 -24.91
N LYS A 382 -17.34 -4.05 -24.35
CA LYS A 382 -16.00 -4.45 -23.87
C LYS A 382 -16.06 -5.30 -22.61
N VAL A 383 -17.17 -5.22 -21.85
CA VAL A 383 -17.33 -5.97 -20.60
C VAL A 383 -18.08 -7.26 -20.88
N GLN A 384 -17.34 -8.37 -20.97
CA GLN A 384 -17.94 -9.69 -21.20
C GLN A 384 -18.88 -10.15 -20.07
N ASN A 385 -18.63 -9.71 -18.83
CA ASN A 385 -19.45 -10.06 -17.67
C ASN A 385 -19.75 -8.81 -16.82
N PRO A 386 -20.93 -8.18 -17.02
CA PRO A 386 -21.28 -6.93 -16.34
C PRO A 386 -21.39 -7.10 -14.82
N SER A 387 -21.94 -8.21 -14.33
CA SER A 387 -22.07 -8.49 -12.89
C SER A 387 -20.72 -8.57 -12.18
N ALA A 388 -19.76 -9.28 -12.78
CA ALA A 388 -18.41 -9.38 -12.24
C ALA A 388 -17.68 -8.03 -12.23
N TYR A 389 -17.90 -7.20 -13.25
CA TYR A 389 -17.37 -5.84 -13.30
C TYR A 389 -17.92 -4.98 -12.15
N VAL A 390 -19.24 -4.99 -11.96
CA VAL A 390 -19.92 -4.23 -10.90
C VAL A 390 -19.43 -4.66 -9.52
N LEU A 391 -19.41 -5.96 -9.21
CA LEU A 391 -18.92 -6.45 -7.91
C LEU A 391 -17.47 -6.02 -7.62
N ARG A 392 -16.62 -6.00 -8.66
CA ARG A 392 -15.24 -5.52 -8.53
C ARG A 392 -15.19 -4.01 -8.29
N ALA A 393 -16.00 -3.23 -8.99
CA ALA A 393 -16.07 -1.78 -8.85
C ALA A 393 -16.62 -1.37 -7.47
N VAL A 394 -17.66 -2.05 -6.98
CA VAL A 394 -18.20 -1.91 -5.62
C VAL A 394 -17.12 -2.14 -4.57
N ARG A 395 -16.37 -3.25 -4.66
CA ARG A 395 -15.26 -3.55 -3.74
C ARG A 395 -14.15 -2.51 -3.78
N ASN A 396 -13.90 -1.89 -4.94
CA ASN A 396 -12.92 -0.81 -5.07
C ASN A 396 -13.42 0.49 -4.45
N ALA A 397 -14.71 0.81 -4.62
CA ALA A 397 -15.34 1.96 -4.00
C ALA A 397 -15.31 1.87 -2.47
N GLN A 398 -15.61 0.70 -1.89
CA GLN A 398 -15.50 0.46 -0.44
C GLN A 398 -14.08 0.67 0.11
N LYS A 399 -13.05 0.36 -0.70
CA LYS A 399 -11.64 0.59 -0.33
C LYS A 399 -11.19 2.03 -0.53
N GLY A 400 -12.08 2.94 -0.95
CA GLY A 400 -11.75 4.32 -1.28
C GLY A 400 -10.89 4.47 -2.53
N MET A 401 -10.81 3.45 -3.39
CA MET A 401 -9.98 3.46 -4.61
C MET A 401 -10.71 4.07 -5.82
N GLY A 402 -11.94 4.56 -5.64
CA GLY A 402 -12.78 5.07 -6.72
C GLY A 402 -13.32 3.95 -7.63
N ALA A 403 -14.46 4.21 -8.28
CA ALA A 403 -15.17 3.24 -9.11
C ALA A 403 -14.36 2.66 -10.29
N GLY A 404 -13.26 3.31 -10.69
CA GLY A 404 -12.50 2.96 -11.92
C GLY A 404 -11.13 2.30 -11.75
N ALA A 405 -10.68 1.94 -10.55
CA ALA A 405 -9.27 1.53 -10.34
C ALA A 405 -8.88 0.12 -10.89
N GLY A 406 -9.78 -0.61 -11.54
CA GLY A 406 -9.60 -2.05 -11.79
C GLY A 406 -9.13 -2.48 -13.19
N THR A 407 -9.43 -1.73 -14.24
CA THR A 407 -9.31 -2.25 -15.62
C THR A 407 -8.70 -1.21 -16.52
N SER A 408 -7.41 -1.37 -16.81
CA SER A 408 -6.75 -0.98 -18.08
C SER A 408 -7.12 0.38 -18.70
N GLY A 409 -7.49 1.37 -17.89
CA GLY A 409 -7.41 2.76 -18.29
C GLY A 409 -5.94 3.10 -18.38
N GLN A 410 -5.35 3.03 -19.58
CA GLN A 410 -4.10 3.73 -19.83
C GLN A 410 -4.26 5.15 -19.26
N PRO A 411 -3.36 5.60 -18.37
CA PRO A 411 -3.41 6.98 -17.91
C PRO A 411 -3.39 7.85 -19.16
N ALA A 412 -4.39 8.73 -19.31
CA ALA A 412 -4.47 9.65 -20.43
C ALA A 412 -3.10 10.29 -20.63
N TYR A 413 -2.53 10.09 -21.81
CA TYR A 413 -1.16 10.44 -22.15
C TYR A 413 -0.91 11.92 -21.81
N ARG A 414 -0.26 12.16 -20.67
CA ARG A 414 0.21 13.49 -20.27
C ARG A 414 1.39 13.78 -21.19
N GLY A 415 1.37 14.92 -21.87
CA GLY A 415 2.35 15.24 -22.91
C GLY A 415 3.81 15.05 -22.44
N PRO A 416 4.75 14.85 -23.39
CA PRO A 416 6.14 14.50 -23.09
C PRO A 416 6.88 15.51 -22.19
N GLU A 417 6.38 16.74 -22.07
CA GLU A 417 7.07 17.81 -21.34
C GLU A 417 7.16 17.60 -19.82
N ASP A 418 6.21 16.89 -19.21
CA ASP A 418 6.25 16.60 -17.75
C ASP A 418 7.26 15.48 -17.39
N THR A 419 7.69 14.67 -18.37
CA THR A 419 8.62 13.55 -18.09
C THR A 419 10.06 14.03 -17.87
N SER A 420 10.45 15.14 -18.49
CA SER A 420 11.80 15.70 -18.39
C SER A 420 12.12 16.14 -16.96
N ALA A 421 11.17 16.77 -16.26
CA ALA A 421 11.35 17.21 -14.88
C ALA A 421 11.50 16.02 -13.91
N LEU A 422 10.78 14.92 -14.16
CA LEU A 422 10.91 13.69 -13.37
C LEU A 422 12.26 13.00 -13.62
N MET A 423 12.74 12.99 -14.86
CA MET A 423 14.03 12.39 -15.19
C MET A 423 15.21 13.13 -14.56
N ALA A 424 15.12 14.45 -14.37
CA ALA A 424 16.15 15.24 -13.72
C ALA A 424 16.37 14.87 -12.23
N GLY A 425 15.36 14.28 -11.58
CA GLY A 425 15.43 13.85 -10.18
C GLY A 425 15.80 12.38 -9.97
N LEU A 426 16.01 11.61 -11.04
CA LEU A 426 16.38 10.19 -10.95
C LEU A 426 17.91 10.03 -10.85
N ASP A 427 18.35 9.03 -10.08
CA ASP A 427 19.77 8.67 -10.02
C ASP A 427 20.24 7.96 -11.31
N SER A 428 21.55 7.84 -11.46
CA SER A 428 22.18 7.22 -12.63
C SER A 428 21.75 5.76 -12.84
N GLN A 429 21.44 5.04 -11.78
CA GLN A 429 21.01 3.64 -11.88
C GLN A 429 19.58 3.55 -12.43
N ALA A 430 18.67 4.42 -11.99
CA ALA A 430 17.31 4.49 -12.47
C ALA A 430 17.23 4.96 -13.93
N THR A 431 18.07 5.92 -14.35
CA THR A 431 18.14 6.33 -15.76
C THR A 431 18.67 5.21 -16.65
N MET A 432 19.76 4.53 -16.26
CA MET A 432 20.26 3.36 -16.98
C MET A 432 19.22 2.22 -17.06
N ALA A 433 18.44 2.01 -16.00
CA ALA A 433 17.36 1.03 -16.01
C ALA A 433 16.27 1.42 -17.02
N LEU A 434 15.86 2.69 -17.06
CA LEU A 434 14.87 3.17 -18.03
C LEU A 434 15.36 3.11 -19.48
N ASP A 435 16.66 3.29 -19.71
CA ASP A 435 17.26 3.15 -21.04
C ASP A 435 17.29 1.70 -21.55
N SER A 436 17.18 0.73 -20.64
CA SER A 436 17.18 -0.68 -20.98
C SER A 436 15.81 -1.28 -21.31
N VAL A 437 14.76 -0.44 -21.39
CA VAL A 437 13.40 -0.81 -21.80
C VAL A 437 12.92 0.07 -22.96
N SER A 438 11.88 -0.37 -23.67
CA SER A 438 11.33 0.40 -24.80
C SER A 438 10.82 1.78 -24.33
N PRO A 439 10.84 2.80 -25.21
CA PRO A 439 10.36 4.15 -24.88
C PRO A 439 8.90 4.17 -24.37
N GLU A 440 8.07 3.26 -24.87
CA GLU A 440 6.67 3.10 -24.45
C GLU A 440 6.58 2.64 -22.99
N VAL A 441 7.33 1.60 -22.62
CA VAL A 441 7.38 1.07 -21.24
C VAL A 441 7.98 2.11 -20.30
N ARG A 442 9.03 2.81 -20.72
CA ARG A 442 9.61 3.94 -19.98
C ARG A 442 8.56 4.99 -19.66
N ASN A 443 7.81 5.45 -20.65
CA ASN A 443 6.77 6.46 -20.48
C ASN A 443 5.64 5.97 -19.55
N GLN A 444 5.27 4.69 -19.64
CA GLN A 444 4.29 4.10 -18.71
C GLN A 444 4.80 4.07 -17.27
N ILE A 445 6.06 3.70 -17.05
CA ILE A 445 6.68 3.69 -15.70
C ILE A 445 6.73 5.11 -15.13
N LEU A 446 7.15 6.09 -15.93
CA LEU A 446 7.20 7.50 -15.53
C LEU A 446 5.80 8.07 -15.25
N ALA A 447 4.79 7.70 -16.05
CA ALA A 447 3.40 8.09 -15.82
C ALA A 447 2.85 7.50 -14.50
N LYS A 448 3.15 6.22 -14.21
CA LYS A 448 2.79 5.58 -12.93
C LYS A 448 3.48 6.27 -11.75
N LEU A 449 4.77 6.59 -11.88
CA LEU A 449 5.53 7.32 -10.86
C LEU A 449 4.94 8.72 -10.61
N SER A 450 4.61 9.46 -11.68
CA SER A 450 3.95 10.77 -11.61
C SER A 450 2.59 10.69 -10.90
N HIS A 451 1.81 9.66 -11.23
CA HIS A 451 0.48 9.45 -10.64
C HIS A 451 0.55 9.12 -9.15
N GLN A 452 1.57 8.38 -8.71
CA GLN A 452 1.81 8.08 -7.29
C GLN A 452 2.37 9.28 -6.49
N GLY A 453 2.42 10.48 -7.09
CA GLY A 453 3.01 11.71 -6.57
C GLY A 453 3.04 11.85 -5.04
N GLY A 454 4.24 12.02 -4.50
CA GLY A 454 4.52 12.21 -3.07
C GLY A 454 4.39 10.95 -2.20
N GLN A 455 3.73 9.88 -2.64
CA GLN A 455 3.65 8.62 -1.88
C GLN A 455 4.92 7.78 -1.99
N VAL A 456 5.65 7.93 -3.10
CA VAL A 456 6.91 7.23 -3.33
C VAL A 456 8.03 8.02 -2.65
N LYS A 457 8.51 7.51 -1.50
CA LYS A 457 9.62 8.13 -0.75
C LYS A 457 10.92 8.22 -1.54
N ASN A 458 11.16 7.28 -2.46
CA ASN A 458 12.35 7.24 -3.31
C ASN A 458 11.95 6.87 -4.74
N ALA A 459 11.93 7.88 -5.61
CA ALA A 459 11.55 7.76 -7.00
C ALA A 459 12.47 6.81 -7.79
N SER A 460 13.79 6.91 -7.60
CA SER A 460 14.77 6.06 -8.28
C SER A 460 14.59 4.58 -7.97
N ALA A 461 14.42 4.23 -6.70
CA ALA A 461 14.19 2.85 -6.28
C ALA A 461 12.89 2.26 -6.86
N TYR A 462 11.85 3.09 -6.96
CA TYR A 462 10.60 2.69 -7.62
C TYR A 462 10.83 2.38 -9.10
N VAL A 463 11.53 3.26 -9.82
CA VAL A 463 11.81 3.10 -11.25
C VAL A 463 12.61 1.83 -11.53
N VAL A 464 13.70 1.58 -10.79
CA VAL A 464 14.52 0.36 -10.95
C VAL A 464 13.68 -0.90 -10.71
N LYS A 465 12.83 -0.88 -9.66
CA LYS A 465 11.93 -2.00 -9.36
C LYS A 465 10.86 -2.20 -10.44
N ALA A 466 10.26 -1.12 -10.94
CA ALA A 466 9.24 -1.16 -11.98
C ALA A 466 9.83 -1.71 -13.29
N VAL A 467 11.00 -1.23 -13.72
CA VAL A 467 11.75 -1.78 -14.85
C VAL A 467 12.05 -3.26 -14.66
N GLY A 468 12.52 -3.66 -13.47
CA GLY A 468 12.80 -5.06 -13.16
C GLY A 468 11.58 -5.98 -13.16
N ASN A 469 10.38 -5.43 -12.91
CA ASN A 469 9.12 -6.16 -13.03
C ASN A 469 8.68 -6.28 -14.48
N GLU A 470 8.78 -5.20 -15.27
CA GLU A 470 8.43 -5.24 -16.70
C GLU A 470 9.34 -6.19 -17.48
N LYS A 471 10.66 -6.21 -17.20
CA LYS A 471 11.59 -7.19 -17.80
C LYS A 471 11.25 -8.63 -17.46
N ARG A 472 10.73 -8.90 -16.26
CA ARG A 472 10.27 -10.24 -15.86
C ARG A 472 8.96 -10.63 -16.55
N ASN A 473 8.09 -9.66 -16.78
CA ASN A 473 6.80 -9.89 -17.45
C ASN A 473 6.92 -10.04 -18.96
N LEU A 474 7.92 -9.43 -19.61
CA LEU A 474 8.12 -9.50 -21.05
C LEU A 474 8.53 -10.89 -21.57
N GLY A 475 8.90 -11.81 -20.68
CA GLY A 475 9.33 -13.16 -21.03
C GLY A 475 10.60 -13.20 -21.91
N PRO A 476 11.25 -14.37 -22.04
CA PRO A 476 12.45 -14.50 -22.86
C PRO A 476 12.22 -14.38 -24.38
N SER A 477 10.97 -14.24 -24.84
CA SER A 477 10.62 -14.27 -26.27
C SER A 477 10.71 -12.93 -27.01
N GLN A 478 10.96 -11.82 -26.32
CA GLN A 478 11.06 -10.48 -26.96
C GLN A 478 12.40 -9.77 -26.73
N SER A 479 13.42 -10.43 -26.17
CA SER A 479 14.77 -9.84 -26.20
C SER A 479 15.27 -9.84 -27.64
N GLU A 480 15.27 -8.66 -28.27
CA GLU A 480 15.96 -8.43 -29.53
C GLU A 480 17.36 -9.05 -29.48
N PRO A 481 17.82 -9.71 -30.56
CA PRO A 481 19.14 -10.31 -30.62
C PRO A 481 20.17 -9.21 -30.43
N SER A 482 20.79 -9.18 -29.24
CA SER A 482 21.89 -8.27 -28.91
C SER A 482 22.92 -8.34 -30.03
N ALA A 483 23.12 -7.21 -30.71
CA ALA A 483 24.07 -7.06 -31.80
C ALA A 483 25.43 -7.55 -31.32
N LYS A 484 25.82 -8.75 -31.78
CA LYS A 484 27.15 -9.31 -31.57
C LYS A 484 28.14 -8.27 -32.09
N ARG A 485 28.84 -7.61 -31.17
CA ARG A 485 30.01 -6.78 -31.46
C ARG A 485 30.93 -7.59 -32.36
N PHE A 486 30.97 -7.23 -33.64
CA PHE A 486 32.06 -7.59 -34.54
C PHE A 486 33.33 -7.03 -33.90
N ARG A 487 34.12 -7.90 -33.27
CA ARG A 487 35.53 -7.60 -33.03
C ARG A 487 36.22 -7.67 -34.38
N SER A 488 36.57 -6.52 -34.93
CA SER A 488 37.55 -6.42 -36.00
C SER A 488 38.84 -7.06 -35.49
N PHE A 489 39.29 -8.11 -36.17
CA PHE A 489 40.67 -8.58 -36.08
C PHE A 489 41.47 -7.71 -37.05
N GLU A 490 42.39 -6.91 -36.51
CA GLU A 490 43.60 -6.45 -37.19
C GLU A 490 44.81 -7.11 -36.52
#